data_AF-A0A950FGA9-F1
#
_entry.id   AF-A0A950FGA9-F1
#
_cell.length_a   1.000
_cell.length_b   1.000
_cell.length_c   1.000
_cell.angle_alpha   90.00
_cell.angle_beta   90.00
_cell.angle_gamma   90.00
#
_symmetry.space_group_name_H-M   'P 1'
#
loop_
_entity.id
_entity.type
_entity.pdbx_description
1 polymer ?
#
loop_
_entity_poly.entity_id
_entity_poly.type
_entity_poly.pdbx_seq_one_letter_code
_entity_poly.pdbx_strand_id
1 'polypeptide(L)' 'RPDGRLIAPIGEDELQTLVRLQRINNSWQEEYFGECRFVRMTGKHGF' A
#
# COMPACT_ATOMS: atom_id res chain seq x y z
N ARG A 1 1.41 14.74 2.54
CA ARG A 1 1.09 15.96 1.75
C ARG A 1 -0.32 15.80 1.18
N PRO A 2 -1.11 16.88 1.00
CA PRO A 2 -2.49 16.80 0.49
C PRO A 2 -2.65 16.01 -0.82
N ASP A 3 -1.68 16.10 -1.73
CA ASP A 3 -1.63 15.31 -2.99
C ASP A 3 -0.57 14.19 -2.95
N GLY A 4 -0.25 13.75 -1.73
CA GLY A 4 0.69 12.66 -1.51
C GLY A 4 0.12 11.33 -1.98
N ARG A 5 1.03 10.43 -2.37
CA ARG A 5 0.72 9.06 -2.74
C ARG A 5 1.59 8.12 -1.91
N LEU A 6 0.98 7.10 -1.34
CA LEU A 6 1.68 5.96 -0.77
C LEU A 6 1.52 4.80 -1.73
N ILE A 7 2.63 4.20 -2.12
CA ILE A 7 2.63 2.96 -2.90
C ILE A 7 3.30 1.92 -2.02
N ALA A 8 2.60 0.85 -1.68
CA ALA A 8 3.09 -0.18 -0.77
C ALA A 8 2.55 -1.56 -1.15
N PRO A 9 3.33 -2.63 -0.92
CA PRO A 9 2.80 -3.99 -0.91
C PRO A 9 1.91 -4.16 0.33
N ILE A 10 0.68 -4.61 0.12
CA ILE A 10 -0.28 -4.89 1.19
C ILE A 10 -0.74 -6.34 1.06
N GLY A 11 -0.63 -7.10 2.14
CA GLY A 11 -1.03 -8.51 2.19
C GLY A 11 -0.08 -9.36 3.04
N GLU A 12 -0.34 -10.65 3.02
CA GLU A 12 0.49 -11.65 3.70
C GLU A 12 1.69 -12.04 2.82
N ASP A 13 2.70 -12.69 3.39
CA ASP A 13 4.03 -12.88 2.81
C ASP A 13 4.07 -13.30 1.33
N GLU A 14 3.29 -14.30 0.96
CA GLU A 14 3.27 -14.86 -0.39
C GLU A 14 2.10 -14.35 -1.24
N LEU A 15 1.22 -13.53 -0.65
CA LEU A 15 -0.02 -13.02 -1.24
C LEU A 15 -0.14 -11.52 -1.01
N GLN A 16 0.81 -10.75 -1.54
CA GLN A 16 0.81 -9.29 -1.47
C GLN A 16 0.24 -8.71 -2.77
N THR A 17 -0.54 -7.64 -2.65
CA THR A 17 -0.96 -6.81 -3.79
C THR A 17 -0.28 -5.46 -3.70
N LEU A 18 0.22 -4.94 -4.83
CA LEU A 18 0.77 -3.59 -4.87
C LEU A 18 -0.37 -2.57 -4.96
N VAL A 19 -0.47 -1.71 -3.96
CA VAL A 19 -1.57 -0.73 -3.84
C VAL A 19 -1.04 0.68 -3.85
N ARG A 20 -1.73 1.58 -4.57
CA ARG A 20 -1.58 3.03 -4.43
C ARG A 20 -2.71 3.59 -3.58
N LEU A 21 -2.35 4.20 -2.45
CA LEU A 21 -3.24 4.98 -1.60
C LEU A 21 -3.01 6.47 -1.86
N GLN A 22 -4.08 7.19 -2.17
CA GLN A 22 -4.05 8.63 -2.39
C GLN A 22 -5.24 9.31 -1.70
N ARG A 23 -5.04 10.56 -1.28
CA ARG A 23 -6.12 11.37 -0.73
C ARG A 23 -6.61 12.35 -1.81
N ILE A 24 -7.87 12.25 -2.20
CA ILE A 24 -8.51 13.14 -3.17
C ILE A 24 -9.78 13.70 -2.53
N ASN A 25 -9.92 15.03 -2.51
CA ASN A 25 -11.08 15.72 -1.95
C ASN A 25 -11.45 15.24 -0.53
N ASN A 26 -10.43 15.05 0.30
CA ASN A 26 -10.56 14.57 1.68
C ASN A 26 -10.97 13.09 1.85
N SER A 27 -11.12 12.34 0.75
CA SER A 27 -11.42 10.91 0.74
C SER A 27 -10.20 10.08 0.34
N TRP A 28 -10.11 8.85 0.85
CA TRP A 28 -9.11 7.88 0.42
C TRP A 28 -9.56 7.20 -0.87
N GLN A 29 -8.62 7.05 -1.80
CA GLN A 29 -8.78 6.21 -2.98
C GLN A 29 -7.66 5.18 -3.03
N GLU A 30 -8.05 3.97 -3.42
CA GLU A 30 -7.14 2.84 -3.60
C GLU A 30 -7.13 2.41 -5.06
N GLU A 31 -5.95 2.10 -5.57
CA GLU A 31 -5.78 1.49 -6.88
C GLU A 31 -4.86 0.28 -6.74
N TYR A 32 -5.28 -0.85 -7.32
CA TYR A 32 -4.61 -2.13 -7.23
C TYR A 32 -3.86 -2.41 -8.53
N PHE A 33 -2.54 -2.56 -8.46
CA PHE A 33 -1.70 -2.86 -9.62
C PHE A 33 -1.48 -4.37 -9.83
N GLY A 34 -2.01 -5.21 -8.95
CA GLY A 34 -1.90 -6.66 -9.01
C GLY A 34 -0.92 -7.24 -8.01
N GLU A 35 -0.71 -8.56 -8.12
CA GLU A 35 0.12 -9.35 -7.21
C GLU A 35 1.60 -8.92 -7.26
N CYS A 36 2.27 -9.02 -6.12
CA CYS A 36 3.69 -8.71 -5.98
C CYS A 36 4.34 -9.56 -4.88
N ARG A 37 5.68 -9.54 -4.81
CA ARG A 37 6.47 -10.25 -3.78
C ARG A 37 7.57 -9.34 -3.26
N PHE A 38 7.34 -8.75 -2.10
CA PHE A 38 8.29 -7.95 -1.34
C PHE A 38 8.61 -8.62 -0.01
N VAL A 39 9.81 -8.32 0.51
CA VAL A 39 10.20 -8.72 1.86
C VAL A 39 9.24 -8.17 2.91
N ARG A 40 9.12 -8.87 4.05
CA ARG A 40 8.29 -8.41 5.18
C ARG A 40 8.70 -7.02 5.65
N MET A 41 7.69 -6.16 5.84
CA MET A 41 7.89 -4.88 6.54
C MET A 41 8.02 -5.13 8.04
N THR A 42 9.19 -4.86 8.59
CA THR A 42 9.47 -4.95 10.03
C THR A 42 9.39 -3.56 10.67
N GLY A 43 8.70 -3.43 11.81
CA GLY A 43 8.63 -2.17 12.57
C GLY A 43 7.34 -2.02 13.39
N LYS A 44 7.22 -0.93 14.16
CA LYS A 44 6.09 -0.69 15.10
C LYS A 44 4.69 -0.77 14.46
N HIS A 45 4.61 -0.54 13.16
CA HIS A 45 3.37 -0.54 12.37
C HIS A 45 3.42 -1.52 11.18
N GLY A 46 4.46 -2.37 11.12
CA GLY A 46 4.55 -3.54 10.25
C GLY A 46 4.21 -4.81 11.04
N PHE A 47 4.52 -5.97 10.48
CA PHE A 47 4.45 -7.24 11.22
C PHE A 47 5.48 -7.29 12.35
#